data_AF-A0A1B6FLW9-F1
#
_entry.id   AF-A0A1B6FLW9-F1
#
_cell.length_a   1.000
_cell.length_b   1.000
_cell.length_c   1.000
_cell.angle_alpha   90.00
_cell.angle_beta   90.00
_cell.angle_gamma   90.00
#
_symmetry.space_group_name_H-M   'P 1'
#
loop_
_entity.id
_entity.type
_entity.pdbx_description
1 polymer ?
#
loop_
_entity_poly.entity_id
_entity_poly.type
_entity_poly.pdbx_seq_one_letter_code
_entity_poly.pdbx_strand_id
1 'polypeptide(L)'
;MSKPNEHDAVSGEFTNNSFFKKLLFKNVNSGGNYQPTMSITSIPSYSQYIQDTILPAIYVTHWYNKLPLTADNEQFEDTGWTQDAAHRMMGIPRLRQIRTVQKLCNIPQILQNVTLYCNIPFSSSTEDRDDYGAEWKKAIYYQDVVFSGNPWLYTFPEQSSSLSIITESDQIFHGGGYIAELKRNQRESEDTVYNLLDSGWLDARTRVVFFEISIYCVNENVFTSIIFLTEHLESTLIISGERVWSIIIKKENVLNVIFLMYAILGITKLIMILNTVGVTTFVTSFWTMYDLGLVCIVISYFLGHRVYLFTSSLQYEELQKSGKDTHSQFHRLIFDLHLFRILLGLLFMFAMIRTLRLLKYGTRIISQKQKYTLYFSWPKILWMTLVLITILFSLQRLVAYTLNTLYPIRISNLAAYRMSFYQLSKPKVPSENRTFFLLSCFASFVVIFFV
;
A
#
# COMPACT_ATOMS: atom_id res chain seq x y z
N MET A 1 38.91 15.23 2.52
CA MET A 1 38.44 14.04 3.24
C MET A 1 37.83 14.51 4.57
N SER A 2 36.52 14.74 4.57
CA SER A 2 35.75 15.05 5.78
C SER A 2 34.63 14.00 5.85
N LYS A 3 34.64 13.17 6.89
CA LYS A 3 33.54 12.24 7.19
C LYS A 3 32.25 13.06 7.35
N PRO A 4 31.14 12.70 6.67
CA PRO A 4 29.85 13.26 7.04
C PRO A 4 29.43 12.65 8.38
N ASN A 5 28.90 13.50 9.25
CA ASN A 5 28.57 13.20 10.64
C ASN A 5 27.48 12.12 10.75
N GLU A 6 27.70 11.20 11.69
CA GLU A 6 26.87 10.04 12.02
C GLU A 6 25.54 10.40 12.73
N HIS A 7 25.19 11.68 12.78
CA HIS A 7 24.05 12.20 13.56
C HIS A 7 22.84 12.64 12.72
N ASP A 8 22.93 12.66 11.40
CA ASP A 8 21.77 12.96 10.53
C ASP A 8 20.94 11.71 10.19
N ALA A 9 21.33 10.54 10.67
CA ALA A 9 20.67 9.25 10.39
C ALA A 9 19.38 8.98 11.20
N VAL A 10 19.00 9.85 12.14
CA VAL A 10 17.91 9.58 13.10
C VAL A 10 16.64 10.41 12.85
N SER A 11 16.64 11.34 11.90
CA SER A 11 15.49 12.24 11.66
C SER A 11 14.89 12.19 10.26
N GLY A 12 14.89 11.01 9.60
CA GLY A 12 14.49 10.87 8.20
C GLY A 12 13.55 9.73 7.83
N GLU A 13 12.78 9.14 8.76
CA GLU A 13 11.89 7.99 8.45
C GLU A 13 10.63 8.35 7.61
N PHE A 14 10.49 9.58 7.09
CA PHE A 14 9.26 10.03 6.39
C PHE A 14 9.39 10.40 4.89
N THR A 15 10.56 10.32 4.25
CA THR A 15 10.70 10.76 2.83
C THR A 15 11.67 9.96 1.96
N ASN A 16 12.02 8.72 2.31
CA ASN A 16 12.89 7.89 1.46
C ASN A 16 12.27 7.52 0.10
N ASN A 17 10.96 7.71 -0.09
CA ASN A 17 10.30 7.48 -1.38
C ASN A 17 10.83 8.40 -2.49
N SER A 18 11.21 9.66 -2.22
CA SER A 18 11.74 10.53 -3.28
C SER A 18 13.22 10.27 -3.58
N PHE A 19 13.98 9.86 -2.56
CA PHE A 19 15.39 9.49 -2.70
C PHE A 19 15.54 8.21 -3.50
N PHE A 20 14.77 7.16 -3.17
CA PHE A 20 14.72 5.90 -3.94
C PHE A 20 14.27 6.12 -5.39
N LYS A 21 13.24 6.93 -5.61
CA LYS A 21 12.76 7.30 -6.96
C LYS A 21 13.84 8.04 -7.76
N LYS A 22 14.55 8.98 -7.12
CA LYS A 22 15.71 9.65 -7.72
C LYS A 22 16.86 8.68 -7.98
N LEU A 23 17.04 7.64 -7.16
CA LEU A 23 18.14 6.69 -7.32
C LEU A 23 17.88 5.71 -8.48
N LEU A 24 16.65 5.17 -8.58
CA LEU A 24 16.26 4.20 -9.62
C LEU A 24 16.14 4.81 -11.03
N PHE A 25 15.80 6.10 -11.17
CA PHE A 25 15.45 6.69 -12.47
C PHE A 25 16.31 7.88 -12.93
N LYS A 26 17.32 8.30 -12.15
CA LYS A 26 18.17 9.46 -12.54
C LYS A 26 19.22 9.12 -13.60
N ASN A 27 19.46 7.85 -13.89
CA ASN A 27 20.52 7.43 -14.82
C ASN A 27 19.99 6.89 -16.16
N VAL A 28 18.68 6.85 -16.40
CA VAL A 28 18.11 6.34 -17.67
C VAL A 28 17.96 7.47 -18.71
N ASN A 29 19.07 8.00 -19.22
CA ASN A 29 19.15 8.83 -20.45
C ASN A 29 19.06 10.37 -20.35
N SER A 30 19.16 11.01 -19.19
CA SER A 30 19.15 12.49 -19.17
C SER A 30 19.89 13.15 -18.00
N GLY A 31 21.23 13.17 -18.08
CA GLY A 31 22.08 14.26 -17.57
C GLY A 31 21.68 14.94 -16.24
N GLY A 32 21.23 14.19 -15.24
CA GLY A 32 20.90 14.71 -13.92
C GLY A 32 19.50 15.30 -13.71
N ASN A 33 18.61 15.33 -14.71
CA ASN A 33 17.23 15.79 -14.55
C ASN A 33 16.26 14.61 -14.48
N TYR A 34 15.77 14.33 -13.27
CA TYR A 34 14.61 13.46 -13.05
C TYR A 34 13.40 14.04 -13.81
N GLN A 35 13.03 13.42 -14.94
CA GLN A 35 11.73 13.61 -15.56
C GLN A 35 10.79 12.58 -14.92
N PRO A 36 9.82 12.98 -14.08
CA PRO A 36 8.81 12.05 -13.61
C PRO A 36 8.07 11.55 -14.84
N THR A 37 8.07 10.23 -15.07
CA THR A 37 7.29 9.54 -16.12
C THR A 37 7.33 10.25 -17.47
N MET A 38 8.06 9.70 -18.45
CA MET A 38 7.74 9.98 -19.85
C MET A 38 6.21 10.04 -19.96
N SER A 39 5.63 11.12 -20.49
CA SER A 39 4.17 11.30 -20.44
C SER A 39 3.53 10.13 -21.18
N ILE A 40 3.06 9.13 -20.43
CA ILE A 40 2.47 7.92 -21.00
C ILE A 40 1.10 8.35 -21.51
N THR A 41 1.01 8.62 -22.81
CA THR A 41 -0.23 9.07 -23.45
C THR A 41 -0.93 7.98 -24.24
N SER A 42 -0.26 6.85 -24.49
CA SER A 42 -0.79 5.74 -25.28
C SER A 42 -0.19 4.39 -24.87
N ILE A 43 -0.83 3.30 -25.28
CA ILE A 43 -0.32 1.92 -25.07
C ILE A 43 1.09 1.74 -25.67
N PRO A 44 1.39 2.19 -26.91
CA PRO A 44 2.76 2.14 -27.43
C PRO A 44 3.76 2.93 -26.59
N SER A 45 3.36 4.10 -26.08
CA SER A 45 4.22 4.89 -25.18
C SER A 45 4.49 4.15 -23.86
N TYR A 46 3.49 3.43 -23.33
CA TYR A 46 3.67 2.57 -22.16
C TYR A 46 4.63 1.41 -22.42
N SER A 47 4.53 0.76 -23.59
CA SER A 47 5.48 -0.27 -24.04
C SER A 47 6.91 0.25 -24.02
N GLN A 48 7.11 1.41 -24.65
CA GLN A 48 8.41 2.05 -24.74
C GLN A 48 8.93 2.41 -23.34
N TYR A 49 8.06 2.89 -22.45
CA TYR A 49 8.44 3.18 -21.08
C TYR A 49 8.92 1.94 -20.31
N ILE A 50 8.26 0.79 -20.46
CA ILE A 50 8.73 -0.45 -19.84
C ILE A 50 10.10 -0.85 -20.40
N GLN A 51 10.24 -0.90 -21.73
CA GLN A 51 11.43 -1.42 -22.41
C GLN A 51 12.64 -0.49 -22.28
N ASP A 52 12.46 0.81 -22.48
CA ASP A 52 13.57 1.77 -22.51
C ASP A 52 13.92 2.31 -21.12
N THR A 53 12.96 2.31 -20.18
CA THR A 53 13.14 2.94 -18.86
C THR A 53 13.15 1.93 -17.72
N ILE A 54 12.11 1.11 -17.58
CA ILE A 54 11.97 0.25 -16.40
C ILE A 54 12.93 -0.94 -16.44
N LEU A 55 12.89 -1.77 -17.49
CA LEU A 55 13.70 -3.00 -17.57
C LEU A 55 15.21 -2.71 -17.45
N PRO A 56 15.79 -1.72 -18.16
CA PRO A 56 17.21 -1.41 -18.05
C PRO A 56 17.60 -0.87 -16.66
N ALA A 57 16.68 -0.24 -15.93
CA ALA A 57 16.93 0.27 -14.59
C ALA A 57 17.00 -0.85 -13.53
N ILE A 58 16.29 -1.95 -13.75
CA ILE A 58 16.15 -3.03 -12.76
C ILE A 58 17.03 -4.26 -13.06
N TYR A 59 17.51 -4.41 -14.30
CA TYR A 59 18.38 -5.51 -14.73
C TYR A 59 19.79 -5.03 -15.12
N VAL A 60 20.55 -4.49 -14.17
CA VAL A 60 21.90 -4.02 -14.46
C VAL A 60 22.93 -5.15 -14.34
N THR A 61 23.74 -5.27 -15.39
CA THR A 61 24.74 -6.34 -15.60
C THR A 61 26.19 -5.85 -15.49
N HIS A 62 26.44 -4.55 -15.67
CA HIS A 62 27.78 -3.99 -15.70
C HIS A 62 27.93 -2.79 -14.74
N TRP A 63 29.12 -2.64 -14.16
CA TRP A 63 29.52 -1.46 -13.39
C TRP A 63 29.75 -0.23 -14.29
N TYR A 64 29.92 0.94 -13.68
CA TYR A 64 30.23 2.19 -14.40
C TYR A 64 31.51 2.12 -15.27
N ASN A 65 32.44 1.22 -14.94
CA ASN A 65 33.67 0.96 -15.68
C ASN A 65 33.53 -0.17 -16.73
N LYS A 66 32.31 -0.60 -17.04
CA LYS A 66 31.97 -1.67 -17.99
C LYS A 66 32.47 -3.07 -17.62
N LEU A 67 32.98 -3.26 -16.41
CA LEU A 67 33.26 -4.60 -15.89
C LEU A 67 31.94 -5.28 -15.48
N PRO A 68 31.83 -6.61 -15.61
CA PRO A 68 30.64 -7.33 -15.14
C PRO A 68 30.43 -7.10 -13.65
N LEU A 69 29.17 -6.97 -13.24
CA LEU A 69 28.77 -6.77 -11.84
C LEU A 69 29.03 -8.02 -10.99
N THR A 70 28.90 -9.19 -11.60
CA THR A 70 29.14 -10.50 -11.02
C THR A 70 30.59 -10.93 -11.25
N ALA A 71 31.23 -11.48 -10.21
CA ALA A 71 32.53 -12.14 -10.35
C ALA A 71 32.33 -13.56 -10.92
N ASP A 72 33.32 -14.08 -11.65
CA ASP A 72 33.28 -15.40 -12.33
C ASP A 72 32.94 -16.60 -11.41
N ASN A 73 32.96 -16.42 -10.09
CA ASN A 73 32.69 -17.44 -9.08
C ASN A 73 31.56 -17.08 -8.08
N GLU A 74 30.78 -16.03 -8.32
CA GLU A 74 29.61 -15.76 -7.47
C GLU A 74 28.52 -16.82 -7.72
N GLN A 75 28.18 -17.61 -6.70
CA GLN A 75 27.04 -18.56 -6.69
C GLN A 75 25.68 -17.89 -6.97
N PHE A 76 25.63 -16.57 -7.03
CA PHE A 76 24.45 -15.78 -7.38
C PHE A 76 24.56 -15.39 -8.85
N GLU A 77 24.36 -16.36 -9.75
CA GLU A 77 24.33 -16.13 -11.20
C GLU A 77 23.42 -14.96 -11.59
N ASP A 78 23.91 -14.24 -12.60
CA ASP A 78 23.32 -13.25 -13.50
C ASP A 78 22.05 -12.53 -13.02
N THR A 79 22.24 -11.24 -12.73
CA THR A 79 21.22 -10.19 -12.72
C THR A 79 20.21 -10.18 -11.58
N GLY A 80 19.93 -8.96 -11.14
CA GLY A 80 19.20 -8.66 -9.93
C GLY A 80 19.71 -7.37 -9.29
N TRP A 81 20.87 -6.85 -9.68
CA TRP A 81 21.25 -5.49 -9.26
C TRP A 81 20.45 -4.46 -10.05
N THR A 82 19.95 -3.46 -9.34
CA THR A 82 19.36 -2.26 -9.93
C THR A 82 20.45 -1.26 -10.31
N GLN A 83 20.06 -0.21 -11.04
CA GLN A 83 20.97 0.78 -11.64
C GLN A 83 21.90 1.50 -10.67
N ASP A 84 21.52 1.59 -9.41
CA ASP A 84 22.30 2.23 -8.36
C ASP A 84 23.32 1.31 -7.68
N ALA A 85 23.31 0.01 -8.03
CA ALA A 85 24.20 -1.02 -7.49
C ALA A 85 24.19 -1.15 -5.94
N ALA A 86 23.19 -0.59 -5.26
CA ALA A 86 22.95 -0.80 -3.83
C ALA A 86 21.69 -1.63 -3.55
N HIS A 87 20.75 -1.70 -4.51
CA HIS A 87 19.57 -2.55 -4.38
C HIS A 87 19.66 -3.83 -5.22
N ARG A 88 19.11 -4.90 -4.64
CA ARG A 88 18.92 -6.18 -5.29
C ARG A 88 17.44 -6.45 -5.48
N MET A 89 17.03 -6.82 -6.68
CA MET A 89 15.73 -7.37 -7.00
C MET A 89 15.50 -8.63 -6.18
N MET A 90 14.32 -8.70 -5.57
CA MET A 90 13.85 -9.82 -4.79
C MET A 90 12.76 -10.53 -5.58
N GLY A 91 13.03 -11.77 -6.00
CA GLY A 91 12.13 -12.49 -6.90
C GLY A 91 12.16 -11.91 -8.32
N ILE A 92 11.04 -12.07 -9.03
CA ILE A 92 10.83 -11.53 -10.37
C ILE A 92 9.78 -10.41 -10.39
N PRO A 93 9.86 -9.43 -11.30
CA PRO A 93 8.82 -8.44 -11.49
C PRO A 93 7.58 -9.07 -12.14
N ARG A 94 6.43 -8.42 -12.00
CA ARG A 94 5.19 -8.87 -12.66
C ARG A 94 4.39 -7.70 -13.23
N LEU A 95 3.71 -7.98 -14.34
CA LEU A 95 2.67 -7.14 -14.89
C LEU A 95 1.31 -7.69 -14.47
N ARG A 96 0.43 -6.82 -13.98
CA ARG A 96 -0.94 -7.20 -13.61
C ARG A 96 -1.92 -6.21 -14.23
N GLN A 97 -2.98 -6.72 -14.83
CA GLN A 97 -3.99 -5.91 -15.50
C GLN A 97 -5.39 -6.20 -14.96
N ILE A 98 -6.20 -5.14 -14.87
CA ILE A 98 -7.65 -5.25 -14.71
C ILE A 98 -8.32 -4.60 -15.92
N ARG A 99 -9.38 -5.24 -16.41
CA ARG A 99 -10.12 -4.84 -17.61
C ARG A 99 -11.63 -4.98 -17.41
N THR A 100 -12.39 -4.36 -18.30
CA THR A 100 -13.86 -4.45 -18.31
C THR A 100 -14.40 -5.39 -19.37
N VAL A 101 -15.58 -5.96 -19.11
CA VAL A 101 -16.32 -6.75 -20.10
C VAL A 101 -16.60 -5.96 -21.36
N GLN A 102 -16.66 -6.64 -22.50
CA GLN A 102 -17.06 -6.02 -23.75
C GLN A 102 -18.57 -5.77 -23.76
N LYS A 103 -18.97 -4.52 -23.97
CA LYS A 103 -20.38 -4.12 -24.03
C LYS A 103 -20.68 -3.34 -25.30
N LEU A 104 -21.83 -3.62 -25.90
CA LEU A 104 -22.35 -2.83 -27.01
C LEU A 104 -22.76 -1.44 -26.52
N CYS A 105 -22.39 -0.42 -27.29
CA CYS A 105 -22.88 0.93 -27.06
C CYS A 105 -24.30 1.13 -27.55
N ASN A 106 -25.07 1.94 -26.83
CA ASN A 106 -26.25 2.58 -27.40
C ASN A 106 -25.81 3.84 -28.16
N ILE A 107 -25.32 3.66 -29.39
CA ILE A 107 -24.90 4.73 -30.29
C ILE A 107 -26.05 5.15 -31.23
N PRO A 108 -26.15 6.46 -31.55
CA PRO A 108 -27.02 6.94 -32.62
C PRO A 108 -26.71 6.22 -33.94
N GLN A 109 -27.73 5.94 -34.76
CA GLN A 109 -27.60 5.21 -36.03
C GLN A 109 -26.53 5.78 -36.97
N ILE A 110 -26.34 7.10 -36.97
CA ILE A 110 -25.35 7.80 -37.79
C ILE A 110 -23.90 7.40 -37.44
N LEU A 111 -23.64 6.98 -36.19
CA LEU A 111 -22.31 6.61 -35.69
C LEU A 111 -22.08 5.09 -35.63
N GLN A 112 -23.06 4.26 -36.04
CA GLN A 112 -22.95 2.80 -36.00
C GLN A 112 -21.80 2.25 -36.86
N ASN A 113 -21.44 2.97 -37.93
CA ASN A 113 -20.34 2.58 -38.82
C ASN A 113 -18.94 2.88 -38.22
N VAL A 114 -18.84 3.59 -37.09
CA VAL A 114 -17.56 3.99 -36.49
C VAL A 114 -17.08 2.94 -35.49
N THR A 115 -17.86 2.67 -34.44
CA THR A 115 -17.57 1.58 -33.47
C THR A 115 -18.87 1.08 -32.88
N LEU A 116 -19.00 -0.23 -32.62
CA LEU A 116 -20.17 -0.82 -31.95
C LEU A 116 -19.98 -0.98 -30.44
N TYR A 117 -18.73 -0.89 -29.96
CA TYR A 117 -18.33 -1.24 -28.60
C TYR A 117 -17.98 -0.02 -27.77
N CYS A 118 -18.35 -0.07 -26.49
CA CYS A 118 -18.18 1.02 -25.54
C CYS A 118 -17.01 0.76 -24.59
N ASN A 119 -16.25 1.82 -24.34
CA ASN A 119 -15.43 1.91 -23.15
C ASN A 119 -16.33 2.23 -21.98
N ILE A 120 -16.67 1.19 -21.20
CA ILE A 120 -17.52 1.34 -20.01
C ILE A 120 -16.70 1.69 -18.78
N PRO A 121 -17.30 2.42 -17.81
CA PRO A 121 -16.63 2.72 -16.55
C PRO A 121 -16.37 1.46 -15.74
N PHE A 122 -15.25 1.46 -15.03
CA PHE A 122 -14.87 0.33 -14.17
C PHE A 122 -15.73 0.29 -12.92
N SER A 123 -16.27 -0.88 -12.63
CA SER A 123 -16.93 -1.22 -11.38
C SER A 123 -16.78 -2.72 -11.14
N SER A 124 -17.05 -3.17 -9.91
CA SER A 124 -17.00 -4.61 -9.60
C SER A 124 -17.99 -5.45 -10.43
N SER A 125 -19.02 -4.84 -11.04
CA SER A 125 -19.98 -5.55 -11.91
C SER A 125 -19.63 -5.48 -13.40
N THR A 126 -18.77 -4.55 -13.80
CA THR A 126 -18.30 -4.40 -15.19
C THR A 126 -16.91 -4.99 -15.41
N GLU A 127 -16.26 -5.49 -14.36
CA GLU A 127 -15.00 -6.22 -14.44
C GLU A 127 -15.14 -7.51 -15.27
N ASP A 128 -14.18 -7.74 -16.15
CA ASP A 128 -14.03 -9.00 -16.88
C ASP A 128 -13.30 -10.02 -16.02
N ARG A 129 -13.93 -11.17 -15.78
CA ARG A 129 -13.40 -12.27 -14.95
C ARG A 129 -13.37 -13.60 -15.70
N ASP A 130 -13.58 -13.58 -17.01
CA ASP A 130 -13.56 -14.78 -17.84
C ASP A 130 -12.11 -15.22 -18.11
N ASP A 131 -11.93 -16.51 -18.39
CA ASP A 131 -10.64 -17.05 -18.81
C ASP A 131 -10.49 -17.01 -20.34
N TYR A 132 -9.32 -16.59 -20.79
CA TYR A 132 -9.02 -16.38 -22.20
C TYR A 132 -7.77 -17.16 -22.62
N GLY A 133 -7.64 -17.36 -23.93
CA GLY A 133 -6.37 -17.65 -24.59
C GLY A 133 -5.75 -16.37 -25.16
N ALA A 134 -4.69 -16.54 -25.95
CA ALA A 134 -4.01 -15.44 -26.63
C ALA A 134 -4.98 -14.55 -27.42
N GLU A 135 -4.68 -13.25 -27.46
CA GLU A 135 -5.49 -12.21 -28.13
C GLU A 135 -6.92 -12.07 -27.56
N TRP A 136 -7.12 -12.40 -26.28
CA TRP A 136 -8.44 -12.32 -25.62
C TRP A 136 -9.53 -13.19 -26.29
N LYS A 137 -9.13 -14.27 -26.97
CA LYS A 137 -10.06 -15.26 -27.52
C LYS A 137 -10.56 -16.13 -26.37
N LYS A 138 -11.87 -16.41 -26.32
CA LYS A 138 -12.41 -17.33 -25.31
C LYS A 138 -11.69 -18.66 -25.39
N ALA A 139 -11.25 -19.19 -24.25
CA ALA A 139 -10.61 -20.50 -24.21
C ALA A 139 -11.61 -21.57 -24.68
N ILE A 140 -11.38 -22.15 -25.86
CA ILE A 140 -12.26 -23.18 -26.45
C ILE A 140 -11.83 -24.57 -25.96
N TYR A 141 -10.53 -24.75 -25.69
CA TYR A 141 -9.96 -26.02 -25.27
C TYR A 141 -9.26 -25.90 -23.92
N TYR A 142 -9.39 -26.94 -23.09
CA TYR A 142 -8.73 -27.04 -21.79
C TYR A 142 -7.20 -26.87 -21.91
N GLN A 143 -6.60 -27.32 -23.01
CA GLN A 143 -5.16 -27.25 -23.28
C GLN A 143 -4.61 -25.83 -23.41
N ASP A 144 -5.44 -24.84 -23.78
CA ASP A 144 -5.06 -23.43 -23.85
C ASP A 144 -4.88 -22.80 -22.45
N VAL A 145 -5.31 -23.52 -21.40
CA VAL A 145 -5.49 -23.01 -20.02
C VAL A 145 -4.53 -23.67 -19.01
N VAL A 146 -3.91 -24.82 -19.33
CA VAL A 146 -3.28 -25.67 -18.29
C VAL A 146 -1.92 -25.18 -17.76
N PHE A 147 -1.36 -24.09 -18.27
CA PHE A 147 -0.05 -23.63 -17.79
C PHE A 147 -0.18 -22.66 -16.60
N SER A 148 0.42 -23.02 -15.47
CA SER A 148 0.58 -22.13 -14.32
C SER A 148 1.37 -20.88 -14.75
N GLY A 149 0.82 -19.69 -14.51
CA GLY A 149 1.42 -18.43 -14.96
C GLY A 149 0.99 -17.97 -16.36
N ASN A 150 -0.10 -18.53 -16.91
CA ASN A 150 -0.70 -18.04 -18.15
C ASN A 150 -1.29 -16.62 -17.95
N PRO A 151 -0.82 -15.60 -18.71
CA PRO A 151 -1.24 -14.21 -18.55
C PRO A 151 -2.66 -13.91 -19.01
N TRP A 152 -3.35 -14.87 -19.61
CA TRP A 152 -4.71 -14.74 -20.13
C TRP A 152 -5.78 -15.31 -19.19
N LEU A 153 -5.38 -15.89 -18.05
CA LEU A 153 -6.27 -16.43 -17.03
C LEU A 153 -6.54 -15.42 -15.92
N TYR A 154 -7.79 -15.37 -15.46
CA TYR A 154 -8.17 -14.45 -14.42
C TYR A 154 -7.74 -14.99 -13.04
N THR A 155 -6.91 -14.22 -12.35
CA THR A 155 -6.49 -14.54 -10.98
C THR A 155 -7.34 -13.80 -9.96
N PHE A 156 -7.99 -14.54 -9.07
CA PHE A 156 -8.79 -13.94 -8.01
C PHE A 156 -7.90 -13.21 -6.97
N PRO A 157 -8.41 -12.15 -6.32
CA PRO A 157 -7.64 -11.37 -5.34
C PRO A 157 -6.99 -12.23 -4.24
N GLU A 158 -7.68 -13.26 -3.77
CA GLU A 158 -7.21 -14.19 -2.74
C GLU A 158 -5.98 -15.02 -3.15
N GLN A 159 -5.81 -15.24 -4.45
CA GLN A 159 -4.72 -16.03 -5.02
C GLN A 159 -3.56 -15.14 -5.49
N SER A 160 -3.86 -13.89 -5.86
CA SER A 160 -2.88 -12.91 -6.35
C SER A 160 -1.90 -12.41 -5.28
N SER A 161 -2.33 -12.44 -4.01
CA SER A 161 -1.68 -11.83 -2.85
C SER A 161 -1.30 -10.34 -3.03
N SER A 162 -1.92 -9.64 -3.98
CA SER A 162 -1.69 -8.21 -4.22
C SER A 162 -2.56 -7.33 -3.30
N LEU A 163 -2.13 -6.10 -3.04
CA LEU A 163 -2.96 -5.12 -2.32
C LEU A 163 -4.07 -4.56 -3.22
N SER A 164 -5.17 -4.15 -2.59
CA SER A 164 -6.09 -3.21 -3.24
C SER A 164 -5.47 -1.81 -3.24
N ILE A 165 -5.49 -1.13 -4.38
CA ILE A 165 -4.83 0.16 -4.58
C ILE A 165 -5.85 1.19 -5.05
N ILE A 166 -5.70 2.41 -4.54
CA ILE A 166 -6.40 3.59 -5.04
C ILE A 166 -5.51 4.29 -6.05
N THR A 167 -6.08 4.54 -7.22
CA THR A 167 -5.43 5.26 -8.31
C THR A 167 -5.63 6.77 -8.18
N GLU A 168 -5.00 7.53 -9.06
CA GLU A 168 -5.07 9.00 -9.04
C GLU A 168 -6.47 9.54 -9.40
N SER A 169 -7.30 8.74 -10.07
CA SER A 169 -8.72 9.02 -10.31
C SER A 169 -9.63 8.76 -9.10
N ASP A 170 -9.07 8.28 -7.98
CA ASP A 170 -9.78 7.77 -6.80
C ASP A 170 -10.62 6.50 -7.04
N GLN A 171 -10.39 5.79 -8.14
CA GLN A 171 -10.94 4.46 -8.34
C GLN A 171 -10.18 3.43 -7.48
N ILE A 172 -10.93 2.55 -6.81
CA ILE A 172 -10.35 1.43 -6.05
C ILE A 172 -10.29 0.20 -6.94
N PHE A 173 -9.09 -0.35 -7.09
CA PHE A 173 -8.85 -1.63 -7.75
C PHE A 173 -8.38 -2.67 -6.74
N HIS A 174 -8.97 -3.86 -6.76
CA HIS A 174 -8.54 -4.97 -5.92
C HIS A 174 -7.25 -5.64 -6.43
N GLY A 175 -6.74 -6.60 -5.64
CA GLY A 175 -5.47 -7.26 -5.93
C GLY A 175 -5.47 -8.28 -7.08
N GLY A 176 -6.65 -8.73 -7.53
CA GLY A 176 -6.81 -9.69 -8.63
C GLY A 176 -6.50 -9.12 -10.02
N GLY A 177 -6.87 -9.90 -11.05
CA GLY A 177 -6.73 -9.55 -12.47
C GLY A 177 -5.93 -10.59 -13.26
N TYR A 178 -5.53 -10.20 -14.46
CA TYR A 178 -4.68 -11.00 -15.35
C TYR A 178 -3.21 -10.71 -15.03
N ILE A 179 -2.41 -11.74 -14.78
CA ILE A 179 -1.03 -11.59 -14.26
C ILE A 179 -0.04 -12.23 -15.22
N ALA A 180 0.93 -11.44 -15.68
CA ALA A 180 2.08 -11.91 -16.43
C ALA A 180 3.35 -11.76 -15.59
N GLU A 181 3.99 -12.88 -15.28
CA GLU A 181 5.26 -12.91 -14.55
C GLU A 181 6.44 -12.73 -15.53
N LEU A 182 7.34 -11.80 -15.21
CA LEU A 182 8.55 -11.56 -15.99
C LEU A 182 9.64 -12.57 -15.59
N LYS A 183 10.80 -12.47 -16.22
CA LYS A 183 11.92 -13.37 -15.96
C LYS A 183 13.01 -12.67 -15.17
N ARG A 184 14.02 -13.41 -14.75
CA ARG A 184 15.16 -12.83 -14.07
C ARG A 184 16.19 -12.26 -15.03
N ASN A 185 16.25 -12.81 -16.24
CA ASN A 185 17.08 -12.28 -17.31
C ASN A 185 16.37 -11.09 -17.97
N GLN A 186 17.13 -10.02 -18.26
CA GLN A 186 16.63 -8.85 -18.98
C GLN A 186 16.04 -9.23 -20.34
N ARG A 187 16.78 -10.00 -21.15
CA ARG A 187 16.38 -10.36 -22.52
C ARG A 187 15.10 -11.18 -22.54
N GLU A 188 15.00 -12.18 -21.68
CA GLU A 188 13.78 -13.00 -21.58
C GLU A 188 12.57 -12.17 -21.09
N SER A 189 12.80 -11.19 -20.22
CA SER A 189 11.75 -10.27 -19.77
C SER A 189 11.31 -9.34 -20.88
N GLU A 190 12.26 -8.80 -21.67
CA GLU A 190 11.98 -8.00 -22.87
C GLU A 190 11.17 -8.80 -23.89
N ASP A 191 11.57 -10.05 -24.17
CA ASP A 191 10.84 -10.96 -25.07
C ASP A 191 9.42 -11.24 -24.55
N THR A 192 9.27 -11.46 -23.24
CA THR A 192 7.96 -11.68 -22.61
C THR A 192 7.06 -10.45 -22.76
N VAL A 193 7.57 -9.25 -22.47
CA VAL A 193 6.83 -7.98 -22.63
C VAL A 193 6.47 -7.76 -24.10
N TYR A 194 7.41 -7.98 -25.02
CA TYR A 194 7.18 -7.83 -26.45
C TYR A 194 6.05 -8.74 -26.91
N ASN A 195 6.10 -10.03 -26.58
CA ASN A 195 5.07 -11.00 -26.97
C ASN A 195 3.69 -10.67 -26.40
N LEU A 196 3.61 -10.18 -25.14
CA LEU A 196 2.35 -9.75 -24.53
C LEU A 196 1.74 -8.56 -25.27
N LEU A 197 2.56 -7.60 -25.66
CA LEU A 197 2.08 -6.38 -26.31
C LEU A 197 1.71 -6.63 -27.77
N ASP A 198 2.51 -7.42 -28.50
CA ASP A 198 2.25 -7.82 -29.88
C ASP A 198 0.93 -8.62 -30.00
N SER A 199 0.67 -9.49 -29.03
CA SER A 199 -0.59 -10.26 -28.93
C SER A 199 -1.79 -9.44 -28.43
N GLY A 200 -1.65 -8.14 -28.20
CA GLY A 200 -2.75 -7.26 -27.81
C GLY A 200 -3.24 -7.47 -26.37
N TRP A 201 -2.37 -7.85 -25.45
CA TRP A 201 -2.73 -8.01 -24.03
C TRP A 201 -3.23 -6.70 -23.41
N LEU A 202 -2.73 -5.54 -23.87
CA LEU A 202 -3.28 -4.22 -23.54
C LEU A 202 -4.19 -3.74 -24.67
N ASP A 203 -5.45 -3.46 -24.37
CA ASP A 203 -6.43 -2.97 -25.35
C ASP A 203 -7.31 -1.84 -24.79
N ALA A 204 -8.30 -1.38 -25.56
CA ALA A 204 -9.21 -0.31 -25.12
C ALA A 204 -10.06 -0.69 -23.88
N ARG A 205 -10.16 -1.99 -23.55
CA ARG A 205 -10.90 -2.49 -22.38
C ARG A 205 -10.04 -2.54 -21.12
N THR A 206 -8.73 -2.43 -21.25
CA THR A 206 -7.81 -2.23 -20.13
C THR A 206 -8.22 -0.99 -19.34
N ARG A 207 -8.28 -1.11 -18.02
CA ARG A 207 -8.58 0.01 -17.11
C ARG A 207 -7.41 0.38 -16.23
N VAL A 208 -6.61 -0.60 -15.81
CA VAL A 208 -5.38 -0.32 -15.09
C VAL A 208 -4.36 -1.43 -15.33
N VAL A 209 -3.10 -1.01 -15.42
CA VAL A 209 -1.93 -1.89 -15.47
C VAL A 209 -1.02 -1.56 -14.30
N PHE A 210 -0.58 -2.58 -13.59
CA PHE A 210 0.37 -2.52 -12.49
C PHE A 210 1.67 -3.20 -12.91
N PHE A 211 2.79 -2.48 -12.83
CA PHE A 211 4.11 -3.07 -12.87
C PHE A 211 4.62 -3.16 -11.43
N GLU A 212 4.74 -4.37 -10.91
CA GLU A 212 5.04 -4.63 -9.51
C GLU A 212 6.42 -5.27 -9.36
N ILE A 213 7.25 -4.67 -8.51
CA ILE A 213 8.61 -5.13 -8.23
C ILE A 213 8.92 -5.00 -6.75
N SER A 214 9.72 -5.93 -6.25
CA SER A 214 10.25 -5.92 -4.90
C SER A 214 11.78 -5.88 -4.96
N ILE A 215 12.39 -4.98 -4.20
CA ILE A 215 13.83 -4.76 -4.16
C ILE A 215 14.31 -4.66 -2.71
N TYR A 216 15.59 -4.95 -2.47
CA TYR A 216 16.22 -4.98 -1.16
C TYR A 216 17.49 -4.14 -1.18
N CYS A 217 17.57 -3.17 -0.26
CA CYS A 217 18.76 -2.36 -0.05
C CYS A 217 19.76 -3.11 0.82
N VAL A 218 20.93 -3.42 0.28
CA VAL A 218 21.97 -4.16 1.00
C VAL A 218 22.60 -3.29 2.10
N ASN A 219 22.75 -1.99 1.85
CA ASN A 219 23.43 -1.07 2.78
C ASN A 219 22.60 -0.76 4.02
N GLU A 220 21.29 -0.56 3.85
CA GLU A 220 20.38 -0.16 4.94
C GLU A 220 19.54 -1.34 5.48
N ASN A 221 19.63 -2.53 4.87
CA ASN A 221 18.81 -3.70 5.19
C ASN A 221 17.29 -3.41 5.10
N VAL A 222 16.86 -2.76 4.02
CA VAL A 222 15.48 -2.32 3.80
C VAL A 222 14.87 -3.02 2.60
N PHE A 223 13.73 -3.68 2.80
CA PHE A 223 12.92 -4.23 1.72
C PHE A 223 11.96 -3.16 1.20
N THR A 224 11.85 -3.01 -0.11
CA THR A 224 10.99 -2.01 -0.73
C THR A 224 10.15 -2.66 -1.82
N SER A 225 8.83 -2.47 -1.74
CA SER A 225 7.89 -2.84 -2.79
C SER A 225 7.49 -1.59 -3.57
N ILE A 226 7.59 -1.67 -4.89
CA ILE A 226 7.28 -0.60 -5.82
C ILE A 226 6.21 -1.08 -6.79
N ILE A 227 5.20 -0.25 -6.98
CA ILE A 227 4.15 -0.47 -7.98
C ILE A 227 4.05 0.78 -8.83
N PHE A 228 4.29 0.64 -10.14
CA PHE A 228 3.89 1.65 -11.12
C PHE A 228 2.48 1.32 -11.59
N LEU A 229 1.58 2.28 -11.47
CA LEU A 229 0.20 2.16 -11.93
C LEU A 229 0.01 3.02 -13.17
N THR A 230 -0.67 2.49 -14.16
CA THR A 230 -1.09 3.21 -15.36
C THR A 230 -2.56 2.94 -15.57
N GLU A 231 -3.37 3.95 -15.32
CA GLU A 231 -4.83 3.91 -15.39
C GLU A 231 -5.30 4.46 -16.73
N HIS A 232 -6.21 3.73 -17.38
CA HIS A 232 -6.84 4.09 -18.64
C HIS A 232 -8.29 4.45 -18.36
N LEU A 233 -8.61 5.74 -18.45
CA LEU A 233 -9.96 6.26 -18.26
C LEU A 233 -10.86 5.93 -19.45
N GLU A 234 -12.17 6.05 -19.26
CA GLU A 234 -13.15 5.82 -20.33
C GLU A 234 -12.97 6.81 -21.49
N SER A 235 -12.50 8.02 -21.17
CA SER A 235 -12.17 9.09 -22.12
C SER A 235 -10.89 8.84 -22.91
N THR A 236 -10.26 7.67 -22.78
CA THR A 236 -8.94 7.30 -23.36
C THR A 236 -7.74 8.06 -22.79
N LEU A 237 -7.97 8.96 -21.82
CA LEU A 237 -6.90 9.59 -21.07
C LEU A 237 -6.18 8.54 -20.22
N ILE A 238 -4.85 8.57 -20.27
CA ILE A 238 -4.00 7.72 -19.44
C ILE A 238 -3.42 8.56 -18.30
N ILE A 239 -3.55 8.04 -17.07
CA ILE A 239 -2.99 8.65 -15.87
C ILE A 239 -2.06 7.63 -15.23
N SER A 240 -0.81 8.02 -15.03
CA SER A 240 0.18 7.18 -14.37
C SER A 240 0.48 7.69 -12.97
N GLY A 241 0.86 6.77 -12.10
CA GLY A 241 1.34 7.08 -10.77
C GLY A 241 2.19 5.96 -10.22
N GLU A 242 2.60 6.11 -8.97
CA GLU A 242 3.45 5.13 -8.33
C GLU A 242 3.16 5.02 -6.84
N ARG A 243 3.40 3.81 -6.31
CA ARG A 243 3.31 3.50 -4.89
C ARG A 243 4.60 2.82 -4.47
N VAL A 244 5.20 3.33 -3.40
CA VAL A 244 6.46 2.83 -2.86
C VAL A 244 6.28 2.63 -1.36
N TRP A 245 6.56 1.43 -0.90
CA TRP A 245 6.54 1.08 0.51
C TRP A 245 7.84 0.39 0.89
N SER A 246 8.50 0.92 1.91
CA SER A 246 9.72 0.36 2.46
C SER A 246 9.48 -0.19 3.86
N ILE A 247 10.07 -1.35 4.14
CA ILE A 247 9.94 -2.13 5.36
C ILE A 247 11.34 -2.48 5.85
N ILE A 248 11.53 -2.29 7.16
CA ILE A 248 12.73 -2.75 7.86
C ILE A 248 12.31 -3.94 8.72
N ILE A 249 12.93 -5.10 8.48
CA ILE A 249 12.75 -6.26 9.34
C ILE A 249 13.71 -6.08 10.52
N LYS A 250 13.21 -5.44 11.59
CA LYS A 250 13.95 -5.22 12.84
C LYS A 250 13.82 -6.47 13.73
N LYS A 251 14.92 -6.86 14.38
CA LYS A 251 14.92 -7.87 15.45
C LYS A 251 14.21 -7.34 16.70
N GLU A 252 13.90 -8.24 17.64
CA GLU A 252 13.25 -7.87 18.89
C GLU A 252 13.99 -6.73 19.61
N ASN A 253 13.22 -5.71 20.01
CA ASN A 253 13.73 -4.53 20.69
C ASN A 253 13.31 -4.52 22.16
N VAL A 254 14.15 -3.92 23.02
CA VAL A 254 13.87 -3.66 24.44
C VAL A 254 12.54 -2.90 24.64
N LEU A 255 12.13 -2.10 23.65
CA LEU A 255 10.86 -1.38 23.62
C LEU A 255 9.64 -2.29 23.84
N ASN A 256 9.66 -3.53 23.35
CA ASN A 256 8.55 -4.48 23.54
C ASN A 256 8.31 -4.78 25.02
N VAL A 257 9.38 -4.92 25.80
CA VAL A 257 9.32 -5.17 27.24
C VAL A 257 8.72 -3.97 27.96
N ILE A 258 9.08 -2.75 27.54
CA ILE A 258 8.54 -1.51 28.10
C ILE A 258 7.04 -1.39 27.83
N PHE A 259 6.58 -1.64 26.61
CA PHE A 259 5.15 -1.62 26.28
C PHE A 259 4.37 -2.70 27.03
N LEU A 260 4.93 -3.90 27.20
CA LEU A 260 4.33 -4.97 27.99
C LEU A 260 4.20 -4.58 29.46
N MET A 261 5.26 -4.04 30.06
CA MET A 261 5.24 -3.55 31.44
C MET A 261 4.18 -2.45 31.61
N TYR A 262 4.11 -1.51 30.68
CA TYR A 262 3.10 -0.45 30.71
C TYR A 262 1.67 -0.99 30.58
N ALA A 263 1.45 -2.01 29.73
CA ALA A 263 0.16 -2.68 29.63
C ALA A 263 -0.25 -3.34 30.95
N ILE A 264 0.65 -4.07 31.61
CA ILE A 264 0.40 -4.72 32.90
C ILE A 264 0.09 -3.69 34.00
N LEU A 265 0.88 -2.62 34.09
CA LEU A 265 0.63 -1.54 35.05
C LEU A 265 -0.69 -0.81 34.77
N GLY A 266 -1.03 -0.60 33.50
CA GLY A 266 -2.30 -0.01 33.09
C GLY A 266 -3.51 -0.87 33.48
N ILE A 267 -3.45 -2.18 33.20
CA ILE A 267 -4.50 -3.13 33.55
C ILE A 267 -4.68 -3.22 35.07
N THR A 268 -3.60 -3.38 35.83
CA THR A 268 -3.66 -3.47 37.30
C THR A 268 -4.25 -2.20 37.91
N LYS A 269 -3.84 -1.01 37.44
CA LYS A 269 -4.45 0.27 37.84
C LYS A 269 -5.95 0.33 37.54
N LEU A 270 -6.39 -0.10 36.35
CA LEU A 270 -7.80 -0.10 35.98
C LEU A 270 -8.62 -1.06 36.85
N ILE A 271 -8.10 -2.25 37.15
CA ILE A 271 -8.75 -3.22 38.04
C ILE A 271 -8.87 -2.64 39.47
N MET A 272 -7.81 -1.99 39.99
CA MET A 272 -7.89 -1.33 41.30
C MET A 272 -8.96 -0.23 41.32
N ILE A 273 -9.07 0.59 40.28
CA ILE A 273 -10.10 1.64 40.18
C ILE A 273 -11.49 1.01 40.09
N LEU A 274 -11.65 -0.06 39.30
CA LEU A 274 -12.91 -0.77 39.16
C LEU A 274 -13.38 -1.35 40.50
N ASN A 275 -12.47 -1.98 41.25
CA ASN A 275 -12.77 -2.60 42.54
C ASN A 275 -13.08 -1.56 43.64
N THR A 276 -12.53 -0.35 43.55
CA THR A 276 -12.72 0.69 44.57
C THR A 276 -13.95 1.57 44.32
N VAL A 277 -14.22 1.93 43.07
CA VAL A 277 -15.28 2.90 42.72
C VAL A 277 -16.55 2.21 42.24
N GLY A 278 -16.47 0.97 41.75
CA GLY A 278 -17.59 0.21 41.17
C GLY A 278 -17.77 0.44 39.66
N VAL A 279 -18.57 -0.41 39.00
CA VAL A 279 -18.71 -0.44 37.52
C VAL A 279 -19.42 0.80 36.96
N THR A 280 -20.44 1.32 37.66
CA THR A 280 -21.31 2.40 37.16
C THR A 280 -20.58 3.74 37.09
N THR A 281 -19.82 4.07 38.12
CA THR A 281 -18.95 5.25 38.20
C THR A 281 -17.74 5.11 37.28
N PHE A 282 -17.26 3.88 37.07
CA PHE A 282 -16.17 3.59 36.13
C PHE A 282 -16.55 3.97 34.69
N VAL A 283 -17.72 3.56 34.22
CA VAL A 283 -18.16 3.82 32.83
C VAL A 283 -18.64 5.26 32.62
N THR A 284 -19.17 5.92 33.65
CA THR A 284 -19.67 7.30 33.55
C THR A 284 -18.54 8.35 33.58
N SER A 285 -17.39 8.03 34.15
CA SER A 285 -16.25 8.94 34.23
C SER A 285 -15.48 9.00 32.90
N PHE A 286 -15.46 10.18 32.26
CA PHE A 286 -14.69 10.42 31.03
C PHE A 286 -13.21 10.04 31.17
N TRP A 287 -12.56 10.36 32.30
CA TRP A 287 -11.14 10.07 32.48
C TRP A 287 -10.84 8.58 32.68
N THR A 288 -11.80 7.85 33.24
CA THR A 288 -11.68 6.40 33.40
C THR A 288 -11.88 5.71 32.06
N MET A 289 -12.85 6.16 31.26
CA MET A 289 -13.03 5.71 29.86
C MET A 289 -11.82 6.06 28.98
N TYR A 290 -11.21 7.23 29.19
CA TYR A 290 -9.96 7.63 28.53
C TYR A 290 -8.79 6.70 28.90
N ASP A 291 -8.59 6.41 30.19
CA ASP A 291 -7.53 5.51 30.65
C ASP A 291 -7.77 4.08 30.12
N LEU A 292 -9.03 3.62 30.05
CA LEU A 292 -9.42 2.36 29.43
C LEU A 292 -9.05 2.33 27.94
N GLY A 293 -9.44 3.35 27.18
CA GLY A 293 -9.12 3.45 25.75
C GLY A 293 -7.60 3.43 25.50
N LEU A 294 -6.82 4.15 26.33
CA LEU A 294 -5.37 4.14 26.24
C LEU A 294 -4.79 2.73 26.46
N VAL A 295 -5.26 2.01 27.48
CA VAL A 295 -4.81 0.63 27.73
C VAL A 295 -5.20 -0.31 26.58
N CYS A 296 -6.42 -0.17 26.02
CA CYS A 296 -6.83 -0.94 24.84
C CYS A 296 -5.91 -0.70 23.64
N ILE A 297 -5.57 0.55 23.34
CA ILE A 297 -4.67 0.88 22.21
C ILE A 297 -3.26 0.30 22.46
N VAL A 298 -2.73 0.36 23.68
CA VAL A 298 -1.42 -0.23 24.01
C VAL A 298 -1.42 -1.75 23.82
N ILE A 299 -2.47 -2.42 24.29
CA ILE A 299 -2.61 -3.87 24.12
C ILE A 299 -2.72 -4.22 22.63
N SER A 300 -3.56 -3.52 21.88
CA SER A 300 -3.70 -3.71 20.43
C SER A 300 -2.38 -3.47 19.68
N TYR A 301 -1.60 -2.45 20.08
CA TYR A 301 -0.26 -2.21 19.54
C TYR A 301 0.71 -3.35 19.85
N PHE A 302 0.76 -3.81 21.10
CA PHE A 302 1.64 -4.91 21.50
C PHE A 302 1.32 -6.19 20.72
N LEU A 303 0.04 -6.54 20.64
CA LEU A 303 -0.44 -7.71 19.90
C LEU A 303 -0.16 -7.58 18.39
N GLY A 304 -0.47 -6.44 17.80
CA GLY A 304 -0.21 -6.17 16.38
C GLY A 304 1.27 -6.28 16.04
N HIS A 305 2.16 -5.78 16.91
CA HIS A 305 3.60 -5.92 16.73
C HIS A 305 4.09 -7.37 16.83
N ARG A 306 3.50 -8.20 17.73
CA ARG A 306 3.83 -9.63 17.80
C ARG A 306 3.38 -10.38 16.55
N VAL A 307 2.19 -10.08 16.03
CA VAL A 307 1.71 -10.61 14.76
C VAL A 307 2.68 -10.23 13.63
N TYR A 308 3.07 -8.95 13.54
CA TYR A 308 4.02 -8.48 12.54
C TYR A 308 5.36 -9.24 12.58
N LEU A 309 5.97 -9.39 13.76
CA LEU A 309 7.22 -10.13 13.90
C LEU A 309 7.07 -11.59 13.44
N PHE A 310 5.99 -12.26 13.84
CA PHE A 310 5.72 -13.63 13.46
C PHE A 310 5.51 -13.78 11.94
N THR A 311 4.65 -12.95 11.34
CA THR A 311 4.41 -12.95 9.89
C THR A 311 5.70 -12.64 9.13
N SER A 312 6.52 -11.71 9.62
CA SER A 312 7.81 -11.38 8.99
C SER A 312 8.78 -12.56 9.03
N SER A 313 8.82 -13.35 10.11
CA SER A 313 9.66 -14.55 10.18
C SER A 313 9.19 -15.65 9.23
N LEU A 314 7.88 -15.89 9.15
CA LEU A 314 7.32 -16.87 8.22
C LEU A 314 7.61 -16.50 6.77
N GLN A 315 7.42 -15.23 6.43
CA GLN A 315 7.63 -14.75 5.08
C GLN A 315 9.12 -14.75 4.71
N TYR A 316 10.00 -14.45 5.65
CA TYR A 316 11.44 -14.59 5.44
C TYR A 316 11.84 -16.04 5.15
N GLU A 317 11.26 -17.01 5.88
CA GLU A 317 11.48 -18.43 5.62
C GLU A 317 10.89 -18.89 4.28
N GLU A 318 9.70 -18.41 3.90
CA GLU A 318 9.09 -18.68 2.60
C GLU A 318 9.94 -18.11 1.45
N LEU A 319 10.49 -16.91 1.61
CA LEU A 319 11.41 -16.31 0.63
C LEU A 319 12.70 -17.11 0.49
N GLN A 320 13.21 -17.69 1.57
CA GLN A 320 14.37 -18.58 1.51
C GLN A 320 14.04 -19.90 0.80
N LYS A 321 12.81 -20.42 0.94
CA LYS A 321 12.39 -21.71 0.36
C LYS A 321 11.90 -21.63 -1.08
N SER A 322 11.15 -20.57 -1.42
CA SER A 322 10.47 -20.42 -2.72
C SER A 322 11.41 -20.19 -3.90
N GLY A 323 12.71 -20.03 -3.64
CA GLY A 323 13.72 -19.75 -4.66
C GLY A 323 13.66 -18.31 -5.17
N LYS A 324 14.49 -18.01 -6.18
CA LYS A 324 14.69 -16.65 -6.70
C LYS A 324 13.76 -16.30 -7.88
N ASP A 325 13.07 -17.30 -8.44
CA ASP A 325 12.33 -17.17 -9.70
C ASP A 325 10.82 -16.99 -9.51
N THR A 326 10.37 -16.83 -8.26
CA THR A 326 8.98 -16.50 -7.94
C THR A 326 8.86 -15.04 -7.54
N HIS A 327 7.71 -14.44 -7.81
CA HIS A 327 7.45 -13.06 -7.39
C HIS A 327 7.41 -12.95 -5.86
N SER A 328 8.24 -12.06 -5.29
CA SER A 328 8.29 -11.84 -3.85
C SER A 328 7.25 -10.81 -3.39
N GLN A 329 6.40 -11.21 -2.45
CA GLN A 329 5.18 -10.45 -2.11
C GLN A 329 5.23 -9.88 -0.69
N PHE A 330 5.59 -8.60 -0.51
CA PHE A 330 5.66 -7.94 0.81
C PHE A 330 4.36 -7.29 1.29
N HIS A 331 3.29 -7.44 0.53
CA HIS A 331 2.01 -6.76 0.73
C HIS A 331 1.36 -6.97 2.09
N ARG A 332 1.42 -8.20 2.63
CA ARG A 332 0.88 -8.48 3.98
C ARG A 332 1.63 -7.71 5.06
N LEU A 333 2.96 -7.68 5.00
CA LEU A 333 3.79 -6.93 5.93
C LEU A 333 3.58 -5.42 5.81
N ILE A 334 3.40 -4.92 4.58
CA ILE A 334 3.07 -3.51 4.33
C ILE A 334 1.76 -3.15 5.02
N PHE A 335 0.74 -4.00 4.89
CA PHE A 335 -0.55 -3.82 5.54
C PHE A 335 -0.40 -3.76 7.07
N ASP A 336 0.24 -4.75 7.68
CA ASP A 336 0.41 -4.81 9.13
C ASP A 336 1.22 -3.59 9.67
N LEU A 337 2.20 -3.10 8.88
CA LEU A 337 2.98 -1.91 9.20
C LEU A 337 2.13 -0.62 9.16
N HIS A 338 1.22 -0.49 8.21
CA HIS A 338 0.27 0.65 8.18
C HIS A 338 -0.64 0.64 9.40
N LEU A 339 -1.18 -0.52 9.81
CA LEU A 339 -1.97 -0.66 11.03
C LEU A 339 -1.18 -0.18 12.25
N PHE A 340 0.06 -0.64 12.37
CA PHE A 340 0.97 -0.27 13.44
C PHE A 340 1.22 1.25 13.49
N ARG A 341 1.44 1.89 12.34
CA ARG A 341 1.63 3.35 12.25
C ARG A 341 0.40 4.11 12.74
N ILE A 342 -0.80 3.67 12.37
CA ILE A 342 -2.05 4.28 12.84
C ILE A 342 -2.17 4.15 14.36
N LEU A 343 -1.94 2.95 14.91
CA LEU A 343 -1.97 2.70 16.36
C LEU A 343 -0.94 3.56 17.11
N LEU A 344 0.28 3.68 16.58
CA LEU A 344 1.32 4.52 17.15
C LEU A 344 0.92 6.01 17.15
N GLY A 345 0.31 6.48 16.07
CA GLY A 345 -0.23 7.84 15.97
C GLY A 345 -1.31 8.10 17.02
N LEU A 346 -2.23 7.16 17.21
CA LEU A 346 -3.24 7.23 18.28
C LEU A 346 -2.60 7.24 19.67
N LEU A 347 -1.61 6.37 19.93
CA LEU A 347 -0.87 6.37 21.20
C LEU A 347 -0.21 7.73 21.47
N PHE A 348 0.42 8.33 20.45
CA PHE A 348 1.04 9.64 20.58
C PHE A 348 0.00 10.73 20.89
N MET A 349 -1.15 10.72 20.20
CA MET A 349 -2.25 11.65 20.46
C MET A 349 -2.74 11.56 21.91
N PHE A 350 -2.98 10.35 22.42
CA PHE A 350 -3.38 10.14 23.81
C PHE A 350 -2.24 10.56 24.77
N ALA A 351 -0.99 10.19 24.50
CA ALA A 351 0.14 10.62 25.33
C ALA A 351 0.20 12.15 25.46
N MET A 352 0.00 12.89 24.35
CA MET A 352 -0.04 14.36 24.34
C MET A 352 -1.18 14.92 25.18
N ILE A 353 -2.41 14.38 25.08
CA ILE A 353 -3.54 14.80 25.92
C ILE A 353 -3.24 14.59 27.41
N ARG A 354 -2.59 13.46 27.75
CA ARG A 354 -2.19 13.17 29.14
C ARG A 354 -1.12 14.14 29.64
N THR A 355 -0.12 14.48 28.82
CA THR A 355 0.89 15.50 29.15
C THR A 355 0.26 16.86 29.37
N LEU A 356 -0.68 17.28 28.50
CA LEU A 356 -1.43 18.53 28.67
C LEU A 356 -2.26 18.54 29.98
N ARG A 357 -2.73 17.38 30.44
CA ARG A 357 -3.40 17.27 31.75
C ARG A 357 -2.42 17.47 32.90
N LEU A 358 -1.20 16.94 32.82
CA LEU A 358 -0.17 17.08 33.86
C LEU A 358 0.35 18.52 33.97
N LEU A 359 0.42 19.26 32.85
CA LEU A 359 0.82 20.67 32.84
C LEU A 359 -0.17 21.60 33.57
N LYS A 360 -1.37 21.13 33.93
CA LYS A 360 -2.39 21.90 34.70
C LYS A 360 -2.00 22.18 36.16
N TYR A 361 -0.85 21.68 36.62
CA TYR A 361 -0.40 21.81 38.01
C TYR A 361 0.34 23.13 38.34
N GLY A 362 0.63 23.98 37.35
CA GLY A 362 1.14 25.35 37.59
C GLY A 362 0.02 26.32 37.93
N THR A 363 -0.23 26.57 39.23
CA THR A 363 -1.31 27.41 39.83
C THR A 363 -2.76 26.90 39.65
N ARG A 364 -3.30 26.29 40.72
CA ARG A 364 -4.65 25.69 40.81
C ARG A 364 -5.79 26.63 40.37
N ILE A 365 -5.63 27.95 40.54
CA ILE A 365 -6.65 28.95 40.22
C ILE A 365 -6.78 29.16 38.70
N ILE A 366 -5.66 29.17 37.97
CA ILE A 366 -5.64 29.37 36.51
C ILE A 366 -6.20 28.13 35.81
N SER A 367 -5.82 26.93 36.27
CA SER A 367 -6.28 25.67 35.66
C SER A 367 -7.76 25.34 35.95
N GLN A 368 -8.32 25.78 37.08
CA GLN A 368 -9.76 25.67 37.32
C GLN A 368 -10.57 26.66 36.48
N LYS A 369 -10.16 27.94 36.42
CA LYS A 369 -10.82 28.95 35.57
C LYS A 369 -10.84 28.51 34.10
N GLN A 370 -9.73 28.01 33.56
CA GLN A 370 -9.67 27.49 32.20
C GLN A 370 -10.66 26.33 31.94
N LYS A 371 -10.84 25.40 32.88
CA LYS A 371 -11.82 24.30 32.75
C LYS A 371 -13.25 24.81 32.73
N TYR A 372 -13.60 25.73 33.63
CA TYR A 372 -14.94 26.30 33.70
C TYR A 372 -15.25 27.16 32.46
N THR A 373 -14.31 27.97 32.00
CA THR A 373 -14.45 28.76 30.77
C THR A 373 -14.65 27.86 29.55
N LEU A 374 -13.86 26.78 29.42
CA LEU A 374 -13.99 25.84 28.30
C LEU A 374 -15.32 25.08 28.37
N TYR A 375 -15.73 24.61 29.56
CA TYR A 375 -16.99 23.89 29.75
C TYR A 375 -18.20 24.74 29.38
N PHE A 376 -18.24 26.00 29.80
CA PHE A 376 -19.32 26.92 29.48
C PHE A 376 -19.33 27.34 27.99
N SER A 377 -18.15 27.42 27.38
CA SER A 377 -18.00 27.83 25.97
C SER A 377 -18.18 26.66 24.99
N TRP A 378 -18.00 25.41 25.44
CA TRP A 378 -18.03 24.22 24.58
C TRP A 378 -19.29 24.09 23.73
N PRO A 379 -20.53 24.30 24.25
CA PRO A 379 -21.73 24.19 23.42
C PRO A 379 -21.76 25.22 22.29
N LYS A 380 -21.27 26.44 22.55
CA LYS A 380 -21.22 27.52 21.57
C LYS A 380 -20.15 27.25 20.50
N ILE A 381 -18.97 26.82 20.93
CA ILE A 381 -17.88 26.43 20.03
C ILE A 381 -18.35 25.28 19.14
N LEU A 382 -18.99 24.25 19.71
CA LEU A 382 -19.50 23.10 18.96
C LEU A 382 -20.53 23.52 17.90
N TRP A 383 -21.45 24.43 18.25
CA TRP A 383 -22.41 24.95 17.27
C TRP A 383 -21.73 25.74 16.15
N MET A 384 -20.78 26.62 16.49
CA MET A 384 -20.03 27.39 15.49
C MET A 384 -19.16 26.50 14.60
N THR A 385 -18.53 25.47 15.15
CA THR A 385 -17.72 24.53 14.36
C THR A 385 -18.59 23.70 13.42
N LEU A 386 -19.78 23.26 13.86
CA LEU A 386 -20.73 22.58 12.98
C LEU A 386 -21.15 23.48 11.81
N VAL A 387 -21.50 24.74 12.09
CA VAL A 387 -21.85 25.71 11.03
C VAL A 387 -20.66 25.96 10.09
N LEU A 388 -19.45 26.09 10.63
CA LEU A 388 -18.26 26.27 9.80
C LEU A 388 -18.01 25.05 8.91
N ILE A 389 -18.14 23.84 9.45
CA ILE A 389 -17.97 22.59 8.70
C ILE A 389 -19.03 22.49 7.59
N THR A 390 -20.29 22.84 7.85
CA THR A 390 -21.33 22.80 6.82
C THR A 390 -21.09 23.83 5.71
N ILE A 391 -20.64 25.04 6.06
CA ILE A 391 -20.26 26.07 5.08
C ILE A 391 -19.08 25.58 4.23
N LEU A 392 -17.99 25.11 4.86
CA LEU A 392 -16.82 24.62 4.14
C LEU A 392 -17.16 23.43 3.24
N PHE A 393 -17.99 22.50 3.71
CA PHE A 393 -18.46 21.38 2.92
C PHE A 393 -19.31 21.83 1.73
N SER A 394 -20.21 22.81 1.92
CA SER A 394 -21.02 23.36 0.83
C SER A 394 -20.16 24.08 -0.22
N LEU A 395 -19.15 24.86 0.20
CA LEU A 395 -18.21 25.53 -0.69
C LEU A 395 -17.37 24.50 -1.47
N GLN A 396 -16.87 23.46 -0.80
CA GLN A 396 -16.15 22.37 -1.45
C GLN A 396 -17.00 21.71 -2.54
N ARG A 397 -18.29 21.44 -2.26
CA ARG A 397 -19.22 20.84 -3.24
C ARG A 397 -19.51 21.77 -4.41
N LEU A 398 -19.67 23.07 -4.15
CA LEU A 398 -19.88 24.07 -5.21
C LEU A 398 -18.67 24.13 -6.15
N VAL A 399 -17.45 24.23 -5.60
CA VAL A 399 -16.21 24.26 -6.39
C VAL A 399 -16.07 22.97 -7.21
N ALA A 400 -16.29 21.81 -6.61
CA ALA A 400 -16.24 20.51 -7.29
C ALA A 400 -17.22 20.45 -8.47
N TYR A 401 -18.45 20.94 -8.28
CA TYR A 401 -19.46 21.02 -9.35
C TYR A 401 -19.01 21.94 -10.49
N THR A 402 -18.48 23.14 -10.17
CA THR A 402 -18.06 24.11 -11.19
C THR A 402 -16.86 23.65 -12.02
N LEU A 403 -15.92 22.93 -11.40
CA LEU A 403 -14.72 22.44 -12.08
C LEU A 403 -14.95 21.10 -12.79
N ASN A 404 -16.16 20.52 -12.67
CA ASN A 404 -16.46 19.15 -13.09
C ASN A 404 -15.44 18.12 -12.57
N THR A 405 -14.77 18.45 -11.46
CA THR A 405 -13.86 17.57 -10.75
C THR A 405 -14.65 17.01 -9.58
N LEU A 406 -14.96 15.72 -9.62
CA LEU A 406 -15.30 15.00 -8.41
C LEU A 406 -14.05 15.05 -7.52
N TYR A 407 -13.94 16.02 -6.61
CA TYR A 407 -13.02 15.90 -5.49
C TYR A 407 -13.59 14.80 -4.61
N PRO A 408 -13.03 13.59 -4.66
CA PRO A 408 -13.53 12.56 -3.78
C PRO A 408 -12.93 12.83 -2.41
N ILE A 409 -13.75 12.63 -1.39
CA ILE A 409 -13.28 12.63 -0.03
C ILE A 409 -12.39 11.38 0.09
N ARG A 410 -11.15 11.52 0.57
CA ARG A 410 -10.14 10.45 0.81
C ARG A 410 -10.60 9.29 1.74
N ILE A 411 -11.90 9.16 2.05
CA ILE A 411 -12.52 8.01 2.72
C ILE A 411 -12.28 6.71 1.90
N SER A 412 -12.08 6.82 0.59
CA SER A 412 -11.66 5.73 -0.30
C SER A 412 -10.48 4.94 0.27
N ASN A 413 -9.49 5.60 0.89
CA ASN A 413 -8.32 4.97 1.54
C ASN A 413 -8.70 3.95 2.60
N LEU A 414 -9.68 4.26 3.46
CA LEU A 414 -10.18 3.33 4.46
C LEU A 414 -10.91 2.13 3.82
N ALA A 415 -11.65 2.37 2.73
CA ALA A 415 -12.33 1.32 2.00
C ALA A 415 -11.34 0.38 1.30
N ALA A 416 -10.32 0.90 0.63
CA ALA A 416 -9.26 0.09 0.01
C ALA A 416 -8.46 -0.69 1.05
N TYR A 417 -8.21 -0.09 2.22
CA TYR A 417 -7.58 -0.78 3.34
C TYR A 417 -8.44 -1.93 3.86
N ARG A 418 -9.73 -1.70 4.06
CA ARG A 418 -10.69 -2.73 4.45
C ARG A 418 -10.77 -3.87 3.43
N MET A 419 -10.78 -3.55 2.13
CA MET A 419 -10.77 -4.56 1.07
C MET A 419 -9.47 -5.37 1.08
N SER A 420 -8.32 -4.70 1.20
CA SER A 420 -7.01 -5.36 1.32
C SER A 420 -6.95 -6.29 2.53
N PHE A 421 -7.53 -5.88 3.67
CA PHE A 421 -7.64 -6.73 4.84
C PHE A 421 -8.40 -8.03 4.53
N TYR A 422 -9.62 -7.95 4.00
CA TYR A 422 -10.40 -9.16 3.72
C TYR A 422 -9.72 -10.09 2.71
N GLN A 423 -9.03 -9.54 1.71
CA GLN A 423 -8.34 -10.31 0.67
C GLN A 423 -7.10 -11.01 1.24
N LEU A 424 -6.27 -10.29 1.99
CA LEU A 424 -5.03 -10.82 2.58
C LEU A 424 -5.25 -11.59 3.88
N SER A 425 -6.45 -11.56 4.45
CA SER A 425 -6.77 -12.22 5.72
C SER A 425 -7.35 -13.63 5.56
N LYS A 426 -7.65 -14.09 4.33
CA LYS A 426 -8.00 -15.50 4.09
C LYS A 426 -6.72 -16.35 4.19
N PRO A 427 -6.72 -17.45 4.97
CA PRO A 427 -5.49 -18.06 5.44
C PRO A 427 -4.75 -18.88 4.37
N LYS A 428 -3.44 -18.64 4.26
CA LYS A 428 -2.42 -19.70 4.03
C LYS A 428 -1.89 -20.30 5.36
N VAL A 429 -2.35 -19.80 6.51
CA VAL A 429 -1.89 -20.22 7.84
C VAL A 429 -2.70 -21.44 8.31
N PRO A 430 -2.06 -22.54 8.75
CA PRO A 430 -2.77 -23.72 9.26
C PRO A 430 -3.68 -23.40 10.45
N SER A 431 -4.74 -24.19 10.57
CA SER A 431 -5.93 -24.01 11.42
C SER A 431 -5.69 -23.89 12.94
N GLU A 432 -4.46 -24.06 13.43
CA GLU A 432 -4.14 -24.00 14.87
C GLU A 432 -4.03 -22.57 15.44
N ASN A 433 -3.86 -21.54 14.61
CA ASN A 433 -3.62 -20.16 15.09
C ASN A 433 -4.81 -19.19 14.93
N ARG A 434 -6.05 -19.66 15.17
CA ARG A 434 -7.27 -18.82 15.16
C ARG A 434 -7.24 -17.66 16.17
N THR A 435 -6.45 -17.77 17.24
CA THR A 435 -6.29 -16.73 18.27
C THR A 435 -5.65 -15.46 17.73
N PHE A 436 -4.61 -15.57 16.88
CA PHE A 436 -3.93 -14.43 16.27
C PHE A 436 -4.81 -13.65 15.29
N PHE A 437 -5.70 -14.34 14.57
CA PHE A 437 -6.70 -13.72 13.71
C PHE A 437 -7.70 -12.87 14.50
N LEU A 438 -8.20 -13.40 15.63
CA LEU A 438 -9.09 -12.65 16.53
C LEU A 438 -8.39 -11.42 17.14
N LEU A 439 -7.09 -11.50 17.40
CA LEU A 439 -6.28 -10.41 17.95
C LEU A 439 -6.04 -9.28 16.91
N SER A 440 -5.83 -9.63 15.64
CA SER A 440 -5.78 -8.67 14.53
C SER A 440 -7.15 -8.00 14.29
N CYS A 441 -8.23 -8.77 14.42
CA CYS A 441 -9.60 -8.23 14.39
C CYS A 441 -9.88 -7.28 15.57
N PHE A 442 -9.38 -7.57 16.77
CA PHE A 442 -9.51 -6.67 17.93
C PHE A 442 -8.74 -5.36 17.74
N ALA A 443 -7.50 -5.43 17.24
CA ALA A 443 -6.73 -4.23 16.91
C ALA A 443 -7.41 -3.39 15.82
N SER A 444 -7.97 -4.05 14.80
CA SER A 444 -8.73 -3.40 13.73
C SER A 444 -10.06 -2.81 14.22
N PHE A 445 -10.76 -3.51 15.13
CA PHE A 445 -11.99 -3.02 15.75
C PHE A 445 -11.74 -1.76 16.59
N VAL A 446 -10.65 -1.73 17.36
CA VAL A 446 -10.24 -0.53 18.11
C VAL A 446 -9.93 0.63 17.14
N VAL A 447 -9.25 0.38 16.02
CA VAL A 447 -9.02 1.44 15.02
C VAL A 447 -10.34 1.94 14.41
N ILE A 448 -11.27 1.05 14.07
CA ILE A 448 -12.58 1.42 13.49
C ILE A 448 -13.49 2.18 14.47
N PHE A 449 -13.35 1.94 15.79
CA PHE A 449 -14.18 2.60 16.79
C PHE A 449 -13.64 3.96 17.23
N PHE A 450 -12.33 4.18 17.07
CA PHE A 450 -11.64 5.41 17.50
C PHE A 450 -11.20 6.33 16.35
N VAL A 451 -11.30 5.89 15.10
CA VAL A 451 -11.11 6.68 13.87
C VAL A 451 -12.45 6.77 13.15
#